data_AF-A0A838VLH9-F1
#
_entry.id   AF-A0A838VLH9-F1
#
_cell.length_a   1.000
_cell.length_b   1.000
_cell.length_c   1.000
_cell.angle_alpha   90.00
_cell.angle_beta   90.00
_cell.angle_gamma   90.00
#
_symmetry.space_group_name_H-M   'P 1'
#
loop_
_entity.id
_entity.type
_entity.pdbx_description
1 polymer ?
#
loop_
_entity_poly.entity_id
_entity_poly.type
_entity_poly.pdbx_seq_one_letter_code
_entity_poly.pdbx_strand_id
1 'polypeptide(L)' 'MADHGEAQAGAKNEIYDLVAVLHETLEAIADCDTYIKDAEDVEDVELIAFFTSLRISKSQIAEKAKQLLAKRI' A
#
# COMPACT_ATOMS: atom_id res chain seq x y z
N MET A 1 -38.27 -14.35 -1.26
CA MET A 1 -37.48 -14.37 -2.50
C MET A 1 -36.14 -13.76 -2.18
N ALA A 2 -35.07 -14.48 -2.54
CA ALA A 2 -33.77 -14.37 -1.92
C ALA A 2 -33.04 -13.07 -2.22
N ASP A 3 -32.40 -12.59 -1.17
CA ASP A 3 -31.26 -11.69 -1.08
C ASP A 3 -30.29 -11.80 -2.28
N HIS A 4 -30.19 -10.73 -3.08
CA HIS A 4 -29.17 -10.55 -4.14
C HIS A 4 -28.43 -9.21 -3.97
N GLY A 5 -28.59 -8.54 -2.82
CA GLY A 5 -27.99 -7.23 -2.55
C GLY A 5 -26.60 -7.30 -1.90
N GLU A 6 -26.32 -8.37 -1.15
CA GLU A 6 -25.11 -8.44 -0.32
C GLU A 6 -23.83 -8.70 -1.12
N ALA A 7 -23.89 -9.52 -2.18
CA ALA A 7 -22.71 -9.86 -2.98
C ALA A 7 -22.14 -8.66 -3.76
N GLN A 8 -23.01 -7.78 -4.28
CA GLN A 8 -22.58 -6.62 -5.06
C GLN A 8 -22.07 -5.48 -4.17
N ALA A 9 -22.59 -5.34 -2.95
CA ALA A 9 -22.06 -4.45 -1.94
C ALA A 9 -20.71 -4.96 -1.39
N GLY A 10 -20.60 -6.27 -1.14
CA GLY A 10 -19.35 -6.91 -0.70
C GLY A 10 -18.22 -6.76 -1.73
N ALA A 11 -18.48 -7.01 -3.01
CA ALA A 11 -17.48 -6.81 -4.07
C ALA A 11 -17.07 -5.34 -4.23
N LYS A 12 -18.00 -4.38 -4.10
CA LYS A 12 -17.68 -2.94 -4.07
C LYS A 12 -16.83 -2.58 -2.86
N ASN A 13 -17.11 -3.17 -1.70
CA ASN A 13 -16.33 -2.94 -0.49
C ASN A 13 -14.91 -3.49 -0.64
N GLU A 14 -14.75 -4.72 -1.16
CA GLU A 14 -13.43 -5.30 -1.42
C GLU A 14 -12.60 -4.47 -2.42
N ILE A 15 -13.22 -3.97 -3.50
CA ILE A 15 -12.54 -3.09 -4.46
C ILE A 15 -12.15 -1.77 -3.80
N TYR A 16 -13.05 -1.16 -3.04
CA TYR A 16 -12.80 0.09 -2.32
C TYR A 16 -11.67 -0.09 -1.29
N ASP A 17 -11.72 -1.14 -0.48
CA ASP A 17 -10.71 -1.45 0.54
C ASP A 17 -9.33 -1.67 -0.10
N LEU A 18 -9.27 -2.38 -1.24
CA LEU A 18 -8.02 -2.57 -1.97
C LEU A 18 -7.47 -1.26 -2.56
N VAL A 19 -8.35 -0.37 -3.05
CA VAL A 19 -7.94 0.95 -3.54
C VAL A 19 -7.47 1.84 -2.39
N ALA A 20 -8.13 1.81 -1.24
CA ALA A 20 -7.72 2.54 -0.05
C ALA A 20 -6.35 2.07 0.45
N VAL A 21 -6.13 0.76 0.58
CA VAL A 21 -4.83 0.18 0.95
C VAL A 21 -3.75 0.58 -0.06
N LEU A 22 -4.07 0.58 -1.36
CA LEU A 22 -3.12 0.98 -2.40
C LEU A 22 -2.74 2.46 -2.27
N HIS A 23 -3.70 3.34 -2.00
CA HIS A 23 -3.43 4.75 -1.76
C HIS A 23 -2.51 4.94 -0.55
N GLU A 24 -2.88 4.39 0.61
CA GLU A 24 -2.10 4.49 1.85
C GLU A 24 -0.68 3.93 1.70
N THR A 25 -0.52 2.83 0.95
CA THR A 25 0.82 2.25 0.72
C THR A 25 1.67 3.09 -0.21
N LEU A 26 1.08 3.69 -1.26
CA LEU A 26 1.81 4.59 -2.15
C LEU A 26 2.22 5.89 -1.44
N GLU A 27 1.35 6.44 -0.59
CA GLU A 27 1.65 7.57 0.27
C GLU A 27 2.80 7.23 1.23
N ALA A 28 2.71 6.09 1.93
CA ALA A 28 3.78 5.64 2.82
C ALA A 28 5.12 5.41 2.10
N ILE A 29 5.13 5.01 0.83
CA ILE A 29 6.36 4.89 0.02
C ILE A 29 6.97 6.26 -0.23
N ALA A 30 6.16 7.26 -0.57
CA ALA A 30 6.62 8.64 -0.78
C ALA A 30 7.18 9.26 0.52
N ASP A 31 6.55 8.97 1.65
CA ASP A 31 7.05 9.37 2.96
C ASP A 31 8.40 8.71 3.27
N CYS A 32 8.55 7.41 2.97
CA CYS A 32 9.83 6.73 3.12
C CYS A 32 10.93 7.35 2.28
N ASP A 33 10.64 7.79 1.04
CA ASP A 33 11.63 8.49 0.21
C ASP A 33 12.10 9.79 0.86
N THR A 34 11.21 10.51 1.55
CA THR A 34 11.56 11.72 2.31
C THR A 34 12.42 11.37 3.53
N TYR A 35 12.03 10.35 4.31
CA TYR A 35 12.79 9.94 5.50
C TYR A 35 14.17 9.37 5.17
N ILE A 36 14.30 8.65 4.05
CA ILE A 36 15.60 8.17 3.56
C ILE A 36 16.51 9.37 3.27
N LYS A 37 15.99 10.37 2.56
CA LYS A 37 16.76 11.58 2.23
C LYS A 37 17.20 12.34 3.48
N ASP A 38 16.30 12.53 4.44
CA ASP A 38 16.63 13.18 5.71
C ASP A 38 17.70 12.41 6.49
N ALA A 39 17.67 11.06 6.43
CA ALA A 39 18.68 10.20 7.05
C ALA A 39 20.03 10.23 6.30
N GLU A 40 20.01 10.36 4.96
CA GLU A 40 21.21 10.58 4.13
C GLU A 40 21.89 11.91 4.46
N ASP A 41 21.12 12.98 4.68
CA ASP A 41 21.64 14.31 5.01
C ASP A 41 22.39 14.35 6.36
N VAL A 42 22.07 13.45 7.29
CA VAL A 42 22.75 13.30 8.59
C VAL A 42 23.70 12.09 8.65
N GLU A 43 23.92 11.41 7.53
CA GLU A 43 24.76 10.21 7.40
C GLU A 43 24.38 9.06 8.37
N ASP A 44 23.11 8.97 8.76
CA ASP A 44 22.61 7.92 9.65
C ASP A 44 22.29 6.64 8.86
N VAL A 45 23.29 5.78 8.74
CA VAL A 45 23.22 4.52 8.00
C VAL A 45 22.15 3.57 8.55
N GLU A 46 21.90 3.59 9.86
CA GLU A 46 20.89 2.71 10.46
C GLU A 46 19.48 3.13 10.04
N LEU A 47 19.20 4.44 10.07
CA LEU A 47 17.92 4.99 9.61
C LEU A 47 17.72 4.81 8.10
N ILE A 48 18.76 5.04 7.28
CA ILE A 48 18.70 4.80 5.84
C ILE A 48 18.30 3.34 5.55
N ALA A 49 18.94 2.38 6.22
CA ALA A 49 18.65 0.96 6.05
C ALA A 49 17.22 0.61 6.51
N PHE A 50 16.79 1.17 7.65
CA PHE A 50 15.45 0.96 8.18
C PHE A 50 14.36 1.46 7.22
N PHE A 51 14.43 2.73 6.79
CA PHE A 51 13.42 3.32 5.91
C PHE A 51 13.45 2.68 4.52
N THR A 52 14.62 2.27 4.02
CA THR A 52 14.72 1.50 2.77
C THR A 52 14.01 0.15 2.88
N SER A 53 14.20 -0.58 3.98
CA SER A 53 13.51 -1.85 4.22
C SER A 53 11.99 -1.66 4.32
N LEU A 54 11.55 -0.63 5.02
CA LEU A 54 10.13 -0.27 5.13
C LEU A 54 9.52 0.03 3.75
N ARG A 55 10.21 0.83 2.93
CA ARG A 55 9.80 1.16 1.56
C ARG A 55 9.64 -0.09 0.68
N ILE A 56 10.58 -1.03 0.77
CA ILE A 56 10.52 -2.31 0.04
C ILE A 56 9.30 -3.12 0.47
N SER A 57 9.05 -3.22 1.78
CA SER A 57 7.88 -3.93 2.32
C SER A 57 6.56 -3.30 1.84
N LYS A 58 6.45 -1.98 1.89
CA LYS A 58 5.27 -1.24 1.39
C LYS A 58 5.07 -1.44 -0.11
N SER A 59 6.15 -1.46 -0.89
CA SER A 59 6.11 -1.74 -2.34
C SER A 59 5.55 -3.13 -2.64
N GLN A 60 5.93 -4.15 -1.86
CA GLN A 60 5.39 -5.50 -1.99
C GLN A 60 3.90 -5.57 -1.68
N ILE A 61 3.45 -4.84 -0.65
CA ILE A 61 2.02 -4.76 -0.30
C ILE A 61 1.23 -4.07 -1.41
N ALA A 62 1.73 -2.93 -1.92
CA ALA A 62 1.11 -2.21 -3.02
C ALA A 62 0.97 -3.09 -4.27
N GLU A 63 2.00 -3.85 -4.61
CA GLU A 63 1.96 -4.78 -5.75
C GLU A 63 0.96 -5.91 -5.54
N LYS A 64 0.91 -6.49 -4.34
CA LYS A 64 -0.08 -7.52 -4.00
C LYS A 64 -1.51 -6.96 -4.05
N ALA A 65 -1.73 -5.74 -3.58
CA ALA A 65 -3.02 -5.07 -3.66
C ALA A 65 -3.45 -4.85 -5.12
N LYS A 66 -2.54 -4.38 -6.00
CA LYS A 66 -2.79 -4.27 -7.44
C LYS A 66 -3.18 -5.60 -8.08
N GLN A 67 -2.47 -6.68 -7.76
CA GLN A 67 -2.79 -8.02 -8.28
C GLN A 67 -4.16 -8.53 -7.81
N LEU A 68 -4.54 -8.25 -6.57
CA LEU A 68 -5.86 -8.62 -6.03
C LEU A 68 -6.98 -7.81 -6.67
N LEU A 69 -6.72 -6.52 -6.94
CA LEU A 69 -7.63 -5.62 -7.60
C LEU A 69 -7.84 -6.03 -9.06
N ALA A 70 -6.78 -6.34 -9.80
CA ALA A 70 -6.85 -6.78 -11.20
C ALA A 70 -7.61 -8.11 -11.40
N LYS A 71 -7.78 -8.92 -10.34
CA LYS A 71 -8.60 -10.15 -10.38
C LYS A 71 -10.10 -9.89 -10.16
N ARG A 72 -10.47 -8.67 -9.73
CA ARG A 72 -11.82 -8.28 -9.31
C ARG A 72 -12.49 -7.26 -10.22
N ILE A 73 -11.71 -6.58 -11.06
CA ILE A 73 -12.18 -5.67 -12.12
C ILE A 73 -12.21 -6.46 -13.43
#